data_AF-A0A9P1AVD7-F1
#
_entry.id   AF-A0A9P1AVD7-F1
#
_cell.length_a   1.000
_cell.length_b   1.000
_cell.length_c   1.000
_cell.angle_alpha   90.00
_cell.angle_beta   90.00
_cell.angle_gamma   90.00
#
_symmetry.space_group_name_H-M   'P 1'
#
loop_
_entity.id
_entity.type
_entity.pdbx_description
1 polymer ?
#
loop_
_entity_poly.entity_id
_entity_poly.type
_entity_poly.pdbx_seq_one_letter_code
_entity_poly.pdbx_strand_id
1 'polypeptide(L)'
;MVYGYLCAVDRCIHEFFDETKEDKFELMWRKLPESLNWCATNAQMSVVKFTSRRELMMFKVNNMLEKNKQKTVDEKCTAVVISFDDDSSLRDLDLEKILKTCTVHHIVFSSSRIQGLANVLKSISSTIDLLIVGPSAASSHLLFQQFLGDYNDYLPTVCQINFAHTLPKSREENGFMESIQKLRSEKKYLLMGASKDRTDMHLNVFFENMDQKYCGERYFRYFSYF
;
A
#
# COMPACT_ATOMS: atom_id res chain seq x y z
N MET A 1 1.67 -10.69 -21.49
CA MET A 1 2.08 -11.52 -20.33
C MET A 1 2.31 -10.72 -19.03
N VAL A 2 1.88 -9.45 -18.86
CA VAL A 2 1.82 -8.84 -17.49
C VAL A 2 0.91 -9.68 -16.61
N TYR A 3 -0.21 -10.05 -17.23
CA TYR A 3 -1.25 -10.86 -16.64
C TYR A 3 -0.71 -12.20 -16.16
N GLY A 4 0.35 -12.78 -16.76
CA GLY A 4 0.87 -14.07 -16.29
C GLY A 4 1.46 -13.99 -14.89
N TYR A 5 2.41 -13.07 -14.70
CA TYR A 5 3.05 -12.87 -13.38
C TYR A 5 2.06 -12.29 -12.37
N LEU A 6 1.34 -11.22 -12.71
CA LEU A 6 0.40 -10.61 -11.77
C LEU A 6 -0.77 -11.54 -11.41
N CYS A 7 -1.25 -12.38 -12.35
CA CYS A 7 -2.22 -13.42 -12.00
C CYS A 7 -1.59 -14.53 -11.15
N ALA A 8 -0.30 -14.85 -11.31
CA ALA A 8 0.37 -15.80 -10.43
C ALA A 8 0.50 -15.26 -9.00
N VAL A 9 0.82 -13.96 -8.85
CA VAL A 9 0.81 -13.27 -7.54
C VAL A 9 -0.59 -13.31 -6.95
N ASP A 10 -1.61 -12.86 -7.69
CA ASP A 10 -3.01 -12.83 -7.25
C ASP A 10 -3.50 -14.23 -6.84
N ARG A 11 -3.19 -15.25 -7.64
CA ARG A 11 -3.53 -16.64 -7.34
C ARG A 11 -2.82 -17.18 -6.10
N CYS A 12 -1.52 -16.95 -5.96
CA CYS A 12 -0.75 -17.39 -4.78
C CYS A 12 -1.30 -16.76 -3.50
N ILE A 13 -1.62 -15.47 -3.54
CA ILE A 13 -2.25 -14.76 -2.43
C ILE A 13 -3.65 -15.33 -2.18
N HIS A 14 -4.37 -15.67 -3.24
CA HIS A 14 -5.69 -16.26 -3.10
C HIS A 14 -5.67 -17.60 -2.36
N GLU A 15 -4.75 -18.47 -2.75
CA GLU A 15 -4.53 -19.78 -2.13
C GLU A 15 -4.15 -19.62 -0.64
N PHE A 16 -3.23 -18.70 -0.29
CA PHE A 16 -2.87 -18.43 1.11
C PHE A 16 -4.08 -18.10 2.00
N PHE A 17 -4.97 -17.23 1.55
CA PHE A 17 -6.15 -16.85 2.34
C PHE A 17 -7.21 -17.95 2.39
N ASP A 18 -7.29 -18.83 1.39
CA ASP A 18 -8.17 -19.99 1.46
C ASP A 18 -7.64 -21.07 2.42
N GLU A 19 -6.32 -21.27 2.44
CA GLU A 19 -5.64 -22.17 3.38
C GLU A 19 -5.75 -21.70 4.83
N THR A 20 -5.70 -20.38 5.06
CA THR A 20 -5.71 -19.78 6.40
C THR A 20 -7.10 -19.37 6.89
N LYS A 21 -8.18 -19.68 6.15
CA LYS A 21 -9.54 -19.23 6.52
C LYS A 21 -10.06 -19.79 7.84
N GLU A 22 -9.61 -21.00 8.21
CA GLU A 22 -9.97 -21.68 9.46
C GLU A 22 -8.91 -21.46 10.57
N ASP A 23 -7.79 -20.80 10.26
CA ASP A 23 -6.76 -20.50 11.24
C ASP A 23 -7.28 -19.44 12.24
N LYS A 24 -6.78 -19.48 13.47
CA LYS A 24 -6.93 -18.34 14.39
C LYS A 24 -6.34 -17.09 13.76
N PHE A 25 -7.00 -15.95 13.93
CA PHE A 25 -6.56 -14.67 13.36
C PHE A 25 -5.09 -14.36 13.65
N GLU A 26 -4.63 -14.57 14.89
CA GLU A 26 -3.22 -14.36 15.28
C GLU A 26 -2.23 -15.19 14.44
N LEU A 27 -2.59 -16.42 14.08
CA LEU A 27 -1.75 -17.31 13.29
C LEU A 27 -1.67 -16.83 11.84
N MET A 28 -2.81 -16.48 11.24
CA MET A 28 -2.88 -15.85 9.92
C MET A 28 -2.08 -14.54 9.91
N TRP A 29 -2.28 -13.69 10.90
CA TRP A 29 -1.56 -12.42 11.08
C TRP A 29 -0.04 -12.65 11.09
N ARG A 30 0.45 -13.68 11.80
CA ARG A 30 1.88 -14.05 11.83
C ARG A 30 2.43 -14.47 10.47
N LYS A 31 1.68 -15.27 9.71
CA LYS A 31 2.12 -15.78 8.39
C LYS A 31 2.10 -14.73 7.28
N LEU A 32 1.25 -13.70 7.39
CA LEU A 32 1.01 -12.69 6.33
C LEU A 32 2.30 -12.17 5.65
N PRO A 33 3.30 -11.61 6.36
CA PRO A 33 4.45 -11.01 5.68
C PRO A 33 5.25 -12.00 4.84
N GLU A 34 5.52 -13.19 5.37
CA GLU A 34 6.30 -14.20 4.68
C GLU A 34 5.56 -14.71 3.44
N SER A 35 4.28 -15.07 3.58
CA SER A 35 3.47 -15.59 2.49
C SER A 35 3.26 -14.57 1.37
N LEU A 36 2.95 -13.31 1.72
CA LEU A 36 2.72 -12.26 0.71
C LEU A 36 4.00 -11.89 -0.04
N ASN A 37 5.13 -11.76 0.67
CA ASN A 37 6.40 -11.44 0.03
C ASN A 37 6.90 -12.62 -0.82
N TRP A 38 6.64 -13.87 -0.42
CA TRP A 38 6.92 -15.04 -1.23
C TRP A 38 6.15 -15.00 -2.55
N CYS A 39 4.84 -14.74 -2.51
CA CYS A 39 4.01 -14.63 -3.71
C CYS A 39 4.48 -13.51 -4.65
N ALA A 40 4.90 -12.36 -4.10
CA ALA A 40 5.28 -11.18 -4.87
C ALA A 40 6.78 -11.09 -5.21
N THR A 41 7.57 -12.15 -5.02
CA THR A 41 9.00 -12.12 -5.36
C THR A 41 9.18 -12.17 -6.88
N ASN A 42 9.67 -11.09 -7.49
CA ASN A 42 10.06 -11.06 -8.90
C ASN A 42 11.34 -10.26 -9.13
N ALA A 43 12.34 -10.93 -9.70
CA ALA A 43 13.65 -10.38 -9.99
C ALA A 43 13.65 -9.21 -10.99
N GLN A 44 12.58 -9.05 -11.77
CA GLN A 44 12.46 -8.00 -12.78
C GLN A 44 11.83 -6.70 -12.24
N MET A 45 11.20 -6.74 -11.05
CA MET A 45 10.64 -5.55 -10.41
C MET A 45 11.70 -4.82 -9.59
N SER A 46 11.87 -3.51 -9.83
CA SER A 46 12.72 -2.68 -8.98
C SER A 46 11.91 -2.13 -7.82
N VAL A 47 12.05 -2.75 -6.64
CA VAL A 47 11.37 -2.32 -5.41
C VAL A 47 12.36 -1.60 -4.50
N VAL A 48 12.06 -0.36 -4.14
CA VAL A 48 12.73 0.37 -3.06
C VAL A 48 12.06 -0.04 -1.75
N LYS A 49 12.87 -0.51 -0.82
CA LYS A 49 12.45 -0.84 0.54
C LYS A 49 13.06 0.17 1.50
N PHE A 50 12.25 0.71 2.40
CA PHE A 50 12.72 1.64 3.42
C PHE A 50 12.01 1.37 4.74
N THR A 51 12.71 1.59 5.83
CA THR A 51 12.26 1.14 7.15
C THR A 51 11.97 2.34 8.02
N SER A 52 10.79 2.39 8.62
CA SER A 52 10.42 3.44 9.57
C SER A 52 11.18 3.35 10.89
N ARG A 53 11.08 4.37 11.75
CA ARG A 53 11.65 4.30 13.12
C ARG A 53 11.07 3.18 13.97
N ARG A 54 9.81 2.79 13.72
CA ARG A 54 9.18 1.62 14.33
C ARG A 54 9.61 0.31 13.66
N GLU A 55 10.60 0.35 12.77
CA GLU A 55 11.14 -0.81 12.06
C GLU A 55 10.14 -1.49 11.12
N LEU A 56 9.05 -0.79 10.82
CA LEU A 56 8.08 -1.20 9.82
C LEU A 56 8.66 -0.92 8.43
N MET A 57 8.84 -1.96 7.62
CA MET A 57 9.34 -1.82 6.26
C MET A 57 8.21 -1.40 5.32
N MET A 58 8.53 -0.43 4.47
CA MET A 58 7.69 0.14 3.44
C MET A 58 8.31 -0.09 2.07
N PHE A 59 7.47 -0.06 1.05
CA PHE A 59 7.79 -0.50 -0.29
C PHE A 59 7.41 0.58 -1.30
N LYS A 60 8.19 0.72 -2.37
CA LYS A 60 7.82 1.52 -3.55
C LYS A 60 8.32 0.77 -4.77
N VAL A 61 7.46 0.53 -5.75
CA VAL A 61 7.92 0.04 -7.06
C VAL A 61 8.42 1.24 -7.85
N ASN A 62 9.67 1.19 -8.30
CA ASN A 62 10.23 2.24 -9.14
C ASN A 62 9.53 2.25 -10.50
N ASN A 63 9.37 3.44 -11.04
CA ASN A 63 8.88 3.62 -12.40
C ASN A 63 9.86 2.96 -13.38
N MET A 64 9.41 1.91 -14.06
CA MET A 64 10.26 1.16 -14.97
C MET A 64 10.55 1.92 -16.27
N LEU A 65 9.77 2.98 -16.60
CA LEU A 65 10.02 3.88 -17.73
C LEU A 65 11.26 4.78 -17.54
N GLU A 66 11.69 5.02 -16.30
CA GLU A 66 12.86 5.86 -15.99
C GLU A 66 14.18 5.28 -16.54
N LYS A 67 14.24 3.97 -16.82
CA LYS A 67 15.45 3.34 -17.36
C LYS A 67 15.73 3.66 -18.84
N ASN A 68 14.70 4.02 -19.63
CA ASN A 68 14.83 4.10 -21.09
C ASN A 68 14.54 5.47 -21.71
N LYS A 69 14.14 6.48 -20.92
CA LYS A 69 13.98 7.86 -21.43
C LYS A 69 14.61 8.89 -20.50
N GLN A 70 15.81 9.32 -20.86
CA GLN A 70 16.21 10.72 -20.64
C GLN A 70 15.20 11.61 -21.40
N LYS A 71 14.13 12.06 -20.73
CA LYS A 71 13.10 13.05 -21.14
C LYS A 71 11.88 12.74 -20.26
N THR A 72 11.51 13.50 -19.22
CA THR A 72 11.51 14.95 -19.01
C THR A 72 11.87 15.23 -17.55
N VAL A 73 12.62 16.30 -17.30
CA VAL A 73 13.16 16.68 -15.98
C VAL A 73 12.05 17.09 -14.98
N ASP A 74 10.79 17.21 -15.41
CA ASP A 74 9.74 17.91 -14.65
C ASP A 74 8.57 17.06 -14.11
N GLU A 75 8.45 15.76 -14.39
CA GLU A 75 7.39 14.93 -13.79
C GLU A 75 7.89 14.17 -12.56
N LYS A 76 8.16 14.89 -11.47
CA LYS A 76 8.36 14.25 -10.16
C LYS A 76 7.09 13.50 -9.75
N CYS A 77 7.24 12.29 -9.23
CA CYS A 77 6.11 11.57 -8.63
C CYS A 77 5.53 12.34 -7.43
N THR A 78 4.26 12.18 -7.14
CA THR A 78 3.65 12.73 -5.94
C THR A 78 3.57 11.65 -4.87
N ALA A 79 4.30 11.84 -3.77
CA ALA A 79 4.20 10.99 -2.59
C ALA A 79 3.46 11.74 -1.48
N VAL A 80 2.48 11.09 -0.85
CA VAL A 80 1.73 11.66 0.28
C VAL A 80 1.89 10.75 1.48
N VAL A 81 2.26 11.34 2.62
CA VAL A 81 2.47 10.65 3.89
C VAL A 81 1.44 11.15 4.89
N ILE A 82 0.61 10.25 5.40
CA ILE A 82 -0.41 10.54 6.39
C ILE A 82 0.04 9.98 7.74
N SER A 83 0.29 10.88 8.68
CA SER A 83 0.50 10.56 10.09
C SER A 83 -0.79 10.81 10.87
N PHE A 84 -1.17 9.88 11.75
CA PHE A 84 -2.33 10.06 12.63
C PHE A 84 -1.92 10.47 14.04
N ASP A 85 -2.72 11.34 14.68
CA ASP A 85 -2.66 11.67 16.11
C ASP A 85 -1.24 11.95 16.63
N ASP A 86 -0.51 12.78 15.88
CA ASP A 86 0.87 13.21 16.15
C ASP A 86 1.95 12.09 16.12
N ASP A 87 1.66 10.94 15.51
CA ASP A 87 2.70 9.92 15.28
C ASP A 87 3.82 10.44 14.36
N SER A 88 5.04 10.57 14.92
CA SER A 88 6.22 11.07 14.23
C SER A 88 7.05 9.99 13.54
N SER A 89 6.66 8.71 13.63
CA SER A 89 7.52 7.59 13.19
C SER A 89 7.87 7.63 11.71
N LEU A 90 7.00 8.26 10.90
CA LEU A 90 7.18 8.48 9.46
C LEU A 90 7.74 9.86 9.11
N ARG A 91 7.66 10.83 10.03
CA ARG A 91 8.13 12.21 9.83
C ARG A 91 9.63 12.33 10.03
N ASP A 92 10.19 11.50 10.90
CA ASP A 92 11.62 11.51 11.21
C ASP A 92 12.47 10.72 10.19
N LEU A 93 11.83 10.12 9.19
CA LEU A 93 12.51 9.51 8.05
C LEU A 93 12.82 10.59 7.03
N ASP A 94 14.05 10.59 6.53
CA ASP A 94 14.43 11.44 5.40
C ASP A 94 13.88 10.85 4.09
N LEU A 95 12.55 10.87 3.97
CA LEU A 95 11.82 10.37 2.82
C LEU A 95 12.16 11.15 1.56
N GLU A 96 12.56 12.41 1.68
CA GLU A 96 13.05 13.21 0.55
C GLU A 96 14.35 12.63 -0.03
N LYS A 97 15.27 12.16 0.83
CA LYS A 97 16.48 11.43 0.36
C LYS A 97 16.18 10.05 -0.19
N ILE A 98 15.16 9.35 0.29
CA ILE A 98 14.83 8.00 -0.15
C ILE A 98 14.03 8.04 -1.46
N LEU A 99 13.05 8.94 -1.52
CA LEU A 99 12.11 9.13 -2.62
C LEU A 99 12.54 10.31 -3.50
N LYS A 100 13.81 10.39 -3.89
CA LYS A 100 14.39 11.54 -4.63
C LYS A 100 13.65 11.91 -5.92
N THR A 101 12.93 10.95 -6.50
CA THR A 101 12.13 11.15 -7.72
C THR A 101 10.73 11.70 -7.44
N CYS A 102 10.33 11.83 -6.17
CA CYS A 102 9.02 12.32 -5.77
C CYS A 102 9.09 13.65 -5.02
N THR A 103 8.04 14.46 -5.15
CA THR A 103 7.67 15.50 -4.21
C THR A 103 6.90 14.85 -3.06
N VAL A 104 7.37 15.02 -1.82
CA VAL A 104 6.78 14.40 -0.63
C VAL A 104 5.92 15.41 0.12
N HIS A 105 4.65 15.07 0.37
CA HIS A 105 3.72 15.88 1.14
C HIS A 105 3.39 15.18 2.46
N HIS A 106 3.62 15.86 3.59
CA HIS A 106 3.30 15.33 4.90
C HIS A 106 1.99 15.92 5.42
N ILE A 107 1.05 15.06 5.81
CA ILE A 107 -0.24 15.41 6.38
C ILE A 107 -0.33 14.85 7.79
N VAL A 108 -0.72 15.68 8.76
CA VAL A 108 -1.22 15.17 10.06
C VAL A 108 -2.72 15.14 9.99
N PHE A 109 -3.30 14.02 10.39
CA PHE A 109 -4.74 13.89 10.46
C PHE A 109 -5.16 13.33 11.81
N SER A 110 -6.32 13.73 12.30
CA SER A 110 -6.88 13.06 13.48
C SER A 110 -7.62 11.80 13.04
N SER A 111 -7.34 10.69 13.72
CA SER A 111 -8.04 9.42 13.47
C SER A 111 -9.55 9.52 13.74
N SER A 112 -9.95 10.45 14.62
CA SER A 112 -11.34 10.74 14.96
C SER A 112 -12.12 11.54 13.91
N ARG A 113 -11.42 12.19 12.97
CA ARG A 113 -12.02 13.10 11.98
C ARG A 113 -11.64 12.71 10.56
N ILE A 114 -11.77 11.43 10.21
CA ILE A 114 -11.34 10.95 8.89
C ILE A 114 -12.10 11.58 7.70
N GLN A 115 -13.29 12.14 7.97
CA GLN A 115 -14.10 12.87 6.99
C GLN A 115 -13.35 14.10 6.45
N GLY A 116 -13.38 14.28 5.13
CA GLY A 116 -12.71 15.40 4.45
C GLY A 116 -11.28 15.10 4.00
N LEU A 117 -10.70 13.95 4.37
CA LEU A 117 -9.39 13.54 3.90
C LEU A 117 -9.30 13.46 2.36
N ALA A 118 -10.35 12.97 1.71
CA ALA A 118 -10.44 12.93 0.25
C ALA A 118 -10.26 14.31 -0.39
N ASN A 119 -10.83 15.36 0.20
CA ASN A 119 -10.69 16.73 -0.30
C ASN A 119 -9.27 17.25 -0.12
N VAL A 120 -8.63 16.93 1.00
CA VAL A 120 -7.22 17.27 1.24
C VAL A 120 -6.33 16.58 0.20
N LEU A 121 -6.53 15.28 -0.04
CA LEU A 121 -5.72 14.52 -1.00
C LEU A 121 -5.91 15.06 -2.44
N LYS A 122 -7.15 15.36 -2.84
CA LYS A 122 -7.46 15.98 -4.14
C LYS A 122 -6.82 17.36 -4.31
N SER A 123 -6.69 18.14 -3.23
CA SER A 123 -6.06 19.46 -3.28
C SER A 123 -4.55 19.41 -3.52
N ILE A 124 -3.91 18.27 -3.22
CA ILE A 124 -2.48 18.06 -3.42
C ILE A 124 -2.20 17.71 -4.88
N SER A 125 -2.90 16.71 -5.41
CA SER A 125 -2.74 16.26 -6.79
C SER A 125 -3.96 15.47 -7.25
N SER A 126 -4.23 15.49 -8.56
CA SER A 126 -5.20 14.58 -9.19
C SER A 126 -4.72 13.12 -9.18
N THR A 127 -3.40 12.92 -9.08
CA THR A 127 -2.75 11.60 -9.06
C THR A 127 -1.68 11.54 -7.98
N ILE A 128 -1.78 10.56 -7.10
CA ILE A 128 -0.81 10.24 -6.06
C ILE A 128 -0.10 8.95 -6.47
N ASP A 129 1.18 9.06 -6.80
CA ASP A 129 2.02 7.92 -7.16
C ASP A 129 2.23 6.98 -5.97
N LEU A 130 2.49 7.54 -4.78
CA LEU A 130 2.71 6.77 -3.55
C LEU A 130 1.98 7.39 -2.37
N LEU A 131 1.04 6.66 -1.79
CA LEU A 131 0.38 7.01 -0.54
C LEU A 131 0.95 6.14 0.59
N ILE A 132 1.41 6.78 1.66
CA ILE A 132 1.88 6.12 2.88
C ILE A 132 0.93 6.49 4.00
N VAL A 133 0.16 5.52 4.46
CA VAL A 133 -0.78 5.67 5.58
C VAL A 133 -0.14 5.07 6.82
N GLY A 134 0.19 5.91 7.79
CA GLY A 134 0.81 5.49 9.05
C GLY A 134 -0.17 4.78 10.00
N PRO A 135 0.37 4.17 11.07
CA PRO A 135 -0.45 3.53 12.09
C PRO A 135 -1.46 4.52 12.68
N SER A 136 -2.63 4.00 13.04
CA SER A 136 -3.71 4.79 13.61
C SER A 136 -4.36 4.05 14.77
N ALA A 137 -4.92 4.82 15.71
CA ALA A 137 -5.75 4.29 16.78
C ALA A 137 -7.21 4.03 16.32
N ALA A 138 -7.62 4.55 15.17
CA ALA A 138 -8.91 4.24 14.57
C ALA A 138 -8.99 2.78 14.12
N SER A 139 -10.21 2.27 14.02
CA SER A 139 -10.47 0.90 13.56
C SER A 139 -9.87 0.67 12.16
N SER A 140 -9.07 -0.39 12.03
CA SER A 140 -8.47 -0.81 10.75
C SER A 140 -9.50 -0.94 9.63
N HIS A 141 -10.71 -1.43 9.94
CA HIS A 141 -11.80 -1.56 8.97
C HIS A 141 -12.33 -0.20 8.48
N LEU A 142 -12.47 0.79 9.37
CA LEU A 142 -12.93 2.12 8.99
C LEU A 142 -11.91 2.82 8.10
N LEU A 143 -10.63 2.75 8.46
CA LEU A 143 -9.56 3.33 7.64
C LEU A 143 -9.52 2.63 6.28
N PHE A 144 -9.65 1.30 6.26
CA PHE A 144 -9.74 0.55 5.03
C PHE A 144 -10.87 1.03 4.12
N GLN A 145 -12.09 1.20 4.64
CA GLN A 145 -13.21 1.69 3.84
C GLN A 145 -12.92 3.07 3.23
N GLN A 146 -12.18 3.92 3.93
CA GLN A 146 -11.80 5.26 3.48
C GLN A 146 -10.78 5.25 2.34
N PHE A 147 -9.79 4.37 2.40
CA PHE A 147 -8.66 4.38 1.46
C PHE A 147 -8.76 3.36 0.34
N LEU A 148 -9.41 2.22 0.61
CA LEU A 148 -9.37 1.03 -0.24
C LEU A 148 -10.77 0.42 -0.47
N GLY A 149 -11.81 0.94 0.20
CA GLY A 149 -13.20 0.47 0.05
C GLY A 149 -14.09 1.46 -0.67
N ASP A 150 -15.34 1.60 -0.21
CA ASP A 150 -16.38 2.35 -0.92
C ASP A 150 -16.07 3.84 -1.12
N TYR A 151 -15.19 4.41 -0.30
CA TYR A 151 -14.79 5.81 -0.42
C TYR A 151 -13.61 6.04 -1.36
N ASN A 152 -12.99 4.97 -1.88
CA ASN A 152 -11.86 5.04 -2.80
C ASN A 152 -12.22 5.83 -4.07
N ASP A 153 -13.45 5.73 -4.56
CA ASP A 153 -13.90 6.44 -5.77
C ASP A 153 -13.96 7.98 -5.55
N TYR A 154 -13.90 8.44 -4.29
CA TYR A 154 -13.81 9.85 -3.94
C TYR A 154 -12.37 10.34 -3.72
N LEU A 155 -11.38 9.46 -3.75
CA LEU A 155 -9.96 9.82 -3.67
C LEU A 155 -9.42 10.28 -5.04
N PRO A 156 -8.30 11.03 -5.10
CA PRO A 156 -7.56 11.13 -6.35
C PRO A 156 -7.07 9.74 -6.79
N THR A 157 -6.61 9.60 -8.03
CA THR A 157 -6.02 8.33 -8.47
C THR A 157 -4.80 8.02 -7.61
N VAL A 158 -4.82 6.92 -6.85
CA VAL A 158 -3.68 6.47 -6.04
C VAL A 158 -3.09 5.22 -6.68
N CYS A 159 -1.79 5.24 -6.99
CA CYS A 159 -1.12 4.12 -7.65
C CYS A 159 -0.55 3.09 -6.68
N GLN A 160 0.24 3.52 -5.71
CA GLN A 160 0.87 2.64 -4.73
C GLN A 160 0.46 3.03 -3.32
N ILE A 161 0.13 2.07 -2.47
CA ILE A 161 -0.34 2.33 -1.11
C ILE A 161 0.46 1.47 -0.14
N ASN A 162 1.18 2.11 0.79
CA ASN A 162 1.66 1.46 2.01
C ASN A 162 0.67 1.76 3.12
N PHE A 163 0.07 0.73 3.67
CA PHE A 163 -0.95 0.85 4.68
C PHE A 163 -0.52 0.17 5.98
N ALA A 164 -0.16 0.97 6.98
CA ALA A 164 0.20 0.47 8.29
C ALA A 164 -1.05 0.22 9.14
N HIS A 165 -1.44 -1.05 9.25
CA HIS A 165 -2.45 -1.53 10.17
C HIS A 165 -1.88 -1.71 11.57
N THR A 166 -2.62 -1.27 12.57
CA THR A 166 -2.43 -1.74 13.95
C THR A 166 -3.15 -3.08 14.11
N LEU A 167 -2.56 -4.01 14.86
CA LEU A 167 -3.14 -5.29 15.21
C LEU A 167 -4.58 -5.06 15.72
N PRO A 168 -5.61 -5.58 15.01
CA PRO A 168 -6.99 -5.39 15.40
C PRO A 168 -7.26 -5.97 16.78
N LYS A 169 -8.16 -5.34 17.55
CA LYS A 169 -8.74 -5.99 18.73
C LYS A 169 -9.62 -7.16 18.28
N SER A 170 -9.88 -8.14 19.14
CA SER A 170 -10.67 -9.33 18.76
C SER A 170 -12.04 -9.02 18.15
N ARG A 171 -12.69 -7.94 18.59
CA ARG A 171 -13.98 -7.48 18.02
C ARG A 171 -13.88 -6.87 16.61
N GLU A 172 -12.67 -6.59 16.13
CA GLU A 172 -12.36 -5.92 14.86
C GLU A 172 -11.67 -6.86 13.85
N GLU A 173 -11.29 -8.07 14.28
CA GLU A 173 -10.61 -9.07 13.44
C GLU A 173 -11.45 -9.42 12.19
N ASN A 174 -12.75 -9.66 12.37
CA ASN A 174 -13.67 -9.93 11.26
C ASN A 174 -13.69 -8.78 10.26
N GLY A 175 -13.71 -7.53 10.73
CA GLY A 175 -13.71 -6.36 9.87
C GLY A 175 -12.44 -6.25 9.02
N PHE A 176 -11.27 -6.63 9.57
CA PHE A 176 -10.04 -6.72 8.79
C PHE A 176 -10.13 -7.81 7.71
N MET A 177 -10.65 -8.99 8.06
CA MET A 177 -10.77 -10.10 7.10
C MET A 177 -11.73 -9.79 5.97
N GLU A 178 -12.91 -9.23 6.30
CA GLU A 178 -13.90 -8.77 5.31
C GLU A 178 -13.31 -7.71 4.38
N SER A 179 -12.55 -6.77 4.94
CA SER A 179 -11.82 -5.77 4.18
C SER A 179 -10.89 -6.44 3.16
N ILE A 180 -9.95 -7.27 3.60
CA ILE A 180 -8.99 -7.93 2.71
C ILE A 180 -9.69 -8.80 1.65
N GLN A 181 -10.75 -9.52 2.01
CA GLN A 181 -11.56 -10.30 1.07
C GLN A 181 -12.22 -9.41 0.02
N LYS A 182 -12.79 -8.27 0.43
CA LYS A 182 -13.43 -7.31 -0.48
C LYS A 182 -12.43 -6.80 -1.51
N LEU A 183 -11.25 -6.34 -1.10
CA LEU A 183 -10.21 -5.87 -2.04
C LEU A 183 -9.84 -6.93 -3.09
N ARG A 184 -9.69 -8.18 -2.63
CA ARG A 184 -9.37 -9.31 -3.52
C ARG A 184 -10.51 -9.59 -4.50
N SER A 185 -11.75 -9.47 -4.06
CA SER A 185 -12.92 -9.70 -4.92
C SER A 185 -13.09 -8.62 -5.99
N GLU A 186 -12.77 -7.36 -5.65
CA GLU A 186 -12.91 -6.22 -6.56
C GLU A 186 -11.78 -6.14 -7.60
N LYS A 187 -10.63 -6.79 -7.33
CA LYS A 187 -9.44 -6.81 -8.21
C LYS A 187 -8.90 -5.43 -8.60
N LYS A 188 -9.34 -4.37 -7.93
CA LYS A 188 -8.87 -2.99 -8.16
C LYS A 188 -7.41 -2.82 -7.74
N TYR A 189 -7.06 -3.44 -6.62
CA TYR A 189 -5.73 -3.39 -6.03
C TYR A 189 -5.13 -4.79 -5.95
N LEU A 190 -3.87 -4.90 -6.34
CA LEU A 190 -3.08 -6.10 -6.14
C LEU A 190 -2.25 -5.95 -4.87
N LEU A 191 -2.32 -6.96 -4.01
CA LEU A 191 -1.50 -7.05 -2.81
C LEU A 191 -0.09 -7.51 -3.20
N MET A 192 0.93 -6.72 -2.89
CA MET A 192 2.29 -6.89 -3.45
C MET A 192 3.38 -7.04 -2.39
N GLY A 193 3.04 -6.90 -1.11
CA GLY A 193 3.99 -7.15 -0.05
C GLY A 193 3.42 -6.81 1.31
N ALA A 194 4.10 -7.28 2.34
CA ALA A 194 3.79 -6.91 3.70
C ALA A 194 5.03 -6.96 4.60
N SER A 195 4.99 -6.21 5.70
CA SER A 195 6.05 -6.18 6.70
C SER A 195 5.45 -5.92 8.07
N LYS A 196 6.10 -6.44 9.10
CA LYS A 196 5.76 -6.12 10.48
C LYS A 196 6.87 -5.37 11.17
N ASP A 197 6.48 -4.64 12.20
CA ASP A 197 7.41 -4.12 13.18
C ASP A 197 7.91 -5.25 14.10
N ARG A 198 8.93 -4.96 14.90
CA ARG A 198 9.51 -5.95 15.84
C ARG A 198 8.53 -6.45 16.92
N THR A 199 7.45 -5.72 17.16
CA THR A 199 6.48 -6.05 18.21
C THR A 199 5.31 -6.89 17.70
N ASP A 200 5.24 -7.16 16.39
CA ASP A 200 4.09 -7.75 15.69
C ASP A 200 2.77 -6.96 15.85
N MET A 201 2.81 -5.75 16.41
CA MET A 201 1.66 -4.90 16.65
C MET A 201 1.28 -4.07 15.44
N HIS A 202 2.21 -3.84 14.51
CA HIS A 202 1.96 -3.09 13.30
C HIS A 202 2.33 -3.91 12.07
N LEU A 203 1.42 -3.95 11.11
CA LEU A 203 1.58 -4.60 9.81
C LEU A 203 1.45 -3.53 8.73
N ASN A 204 2.51 -3.30 7.97
CA ASN A 204 2.42 -2.59 6.71
C ASN A 204 1.99 -3.57 5.62
N VAL A 205 0.98 -3.18 4.86
CA VAL A 205 0.48 -3.92 3.72
C VAL A 205 0.65 -3.02 2.49
N PHE A 206 1.26 -3.56 1.45
CA PHE A 206 1.60 -2.82 0.24
C PHE A 206 0.70 -3.22 -0.94
N PHE A 207 0.01 -2.23 -1.51
CA PHE A 207 -0.94 -2.42 -2.60
C PHE A 207 -0.55 -1.62 -3.84
N GLU A 208 -0.86 -2.16 -5.00
CA GLU A 208 -0.69 -1.53 -6.31
C GLU A 208 -2.05 -1.45 -7.02
N ASN A 209 -2.42 -0.28 -7.50
CA ASN A 209 -3.66 -0.06 -8.24
C ASN A 209 -3.52 -0.58 -9.67
N MET A 210 -4.25 -1.64 -9.96
CA MET A 210 -4.24 -2.32 -11.26
C MET A 210 -5.42 -1.90 -12.16
N ASP A 211 -6.46 -1.32 -11.57
CA ASP A 211 -7.64 -0.82 -12.30
C ASP A 211 -7.30 0.40 -13.15
N GLN A 212 -6.45 1.28 -12.63
CA GLN A 212 -6.10 2.52 -13.30
C GLN A 212 -4.96 2.29 -14.31
N LYS A 213 -5.30 2.40 -15.61
CA LYS A 213 -4.35 2.22 -16.73
C LYS A 213 -3.04 3.00 -16.55
N TYR A 214 -3.14 4.23 -16.04
CA TYR A 214 -1.98 5.07 -15.74
C TYR A 214 -1.02 4.38 -14.76
N CYS A 215 -1.52 3.82 -13.66
CA CYS A 215 -0.71 3.17 -12.64
C CYS A 215 -0.06 1.88 -13.17
N GLY A 216 -0.86 1.02 -13.83
CA GLY A 216 -0.35 -0.20 -14.47
C GLY A 216 0.73 0.09 -15.52
N GLU A 217 0.56 1.11 -16.36
CA GLU A 217 1.55 1.48 -17.37
C GLU A 217 2.81 2.15 -16.80
N ARG A 218 2.68 2.90 -15.70
CA ARG A 218 3.83 3.58 -15.09
C ARG A 218 4.75 2.61 -14.36
N TYR A 219 4.20 1.59 -13.72
CA TYR A 219 4.99 0.68 -12.88
C TYR A 219 5.20 -0.72 -13.47
N PHE A 220 4.30 -1.19 -14.33
CA PHE A 220 4.30 -2.58 -14.81
C PHE A 220 4.38 -2.75 -16.34
N ARG A 221 4.56 -1.65 -17.10
CA ARG A 221 4.56 -1.70 -18.58
C ARG A 221 5.61 -2.61 -19.23
N TYR A 222 6.77 -2.85 -18.62
CA TYR A 222 7.74 -3.79 -19.24
C TYR A 222 7.33 -5.25 -19.13
N PHE A 223 6.43 -5.56 -18.19
CA PHE A 223 5.82 -6.87 -18.11
C PHE A 223 4.75 -7.07 -19.20
N SER A 224 4.34 -6.01 -19.93
CA SER A 224 3.21 -6.07 -20.88
C SER A 224 3.56 -6.46 -22.29
N TYR A 225 4.85 -6.48 -22.61
CA TYR A 225 5.34 -6.68 -23.97
C TYR A 225 5.86 -8.09 -24.27
N PHE A 226 5.77 -9.01 -23.31
CA PHE A 226 5.99 -10.44 -23.56
C PHE A 226 4.65 -11.14 -23.64
#